data_AF-A0A9W9J3S9-F1
#
_entry.id   AF-A0A9W9J3S9-F1
#
_cell.length_a   1.000
_cell.length_b   1.000
_cell.length_c   1.000
_cell.angle_alpha   90.00
_cell.angle_beta   90.00
_cell.angle_gamma   90.00
#
_symmetry.space_group_name_H-M   'P 1'
#
loop_
_entity.id
_entity.type
_entity.pdbx_description
1 polymer ?
#
loop_
_entity_poly.entity_id
_entity_poly.type
_entity_poly.pdbx_seq_one_letter_code
_entity_poly.pdbx_strand_id
1 'polypeptide(L)'
;MNKLEILQYNVNKSQPVMASFLRDRRVQEASVIAVQEPWKNTLSNTTHQPISSLFQLVYPSTCLDEPPGVCFYVSKNLYPGEWSCTLVDRDYQILKLQKAHVDGNWTDLFVHNIYNRQGTGMPDKLRQELSKRKEVEHIIVGDFNAHHPVWGGPGAPAEAESEDFLLLADQYKLDLLTEAARPTWERGDVQTPLLKAPERRNWSAMDDKILTEFIEKHVISRDLTSRQPATEAVKTVRYLRRQWTRSHDPLDELRYKQARNDKNRLIKGTLSKAHRKRVQKVMEEGPRGMWRLAKVGAEP
;
A
#
# COMPACT_ATOMS: atom_id res chain seq x y z
N MET A 1 -8.70 -22.15 9.45
CA MET A 1 -9.28 -20.90 8.92
C MET A 1 -9.08 -20.89 7.41
N ASN A 2 -10.14 -20.72 6.64
CA ASN A 2 -9.99 -20.45 5.20
C ASN A 2 -9.24 -19.14 5.02
N LYS A 3 -8.28 -19.12 4.11
CA LYS A 3 -7.49 -17.93 3.76
C LYS A 3 -8.45 -16.88 3.17
N LEU A 4 -8.51 -15.69 3.76
CA LEU A 4 -9.21 -14.55 3.15
C LEU A 4 -8.40 -14.09 1.94
N GLU A 5 -9.02 -14.13 0.76
CA GLU A 5 -8.38 -13.70 -0.49
C GLU A 5 -9.23 -12.63 -1.17
N ILE A 6 -8.59 -11.50 -1.48
CA ILE A 6 -9.22 -10.34 -2.11
C ILE A 6 -8.53 -10.12 -3.45
N LEU A 7 -9.32 -10.14 -4.52
CA LEU A 7 -8.85 -9.81 -5.87
C LEU A 7 -9.28 -8.39 -6.24
N GLN A 8 -8.44 -7.69 -6.98
CA GLN A 8 -8.74 -6.38 -7.54
C GLN A 8 -8.56 -6.42 -9.06
N TYR A 9 -9.51 -5.87 -9.82
CA TYR A 9 -9.34 -5.72 -11.26
C TYR A 9 -10.18 -4.59 -11.88
N ASN A 10 -9.54 -3.70 -12.64
CA ASN A 10 -10.25 -2.75 -13.51
C ASN A 10 -10.58 -3.46 -14.84
N VAL A 11 -11.88 -3.64 -15.13
CA VAL A 11 -12.34 -4.35 -16.34
C VAL A 11 -12.60 -3.41 -17.53
N ASN A 12 -12.29 -2.11 -17.39
CA ASN A 12 -12.38 -1.09 -18.43
C ASN A 12 -13.72 -1.12 -19.19
N LYS A 13 -14.82 -1.25 -18.45
CA LYS A 13 -16.20 -1.32 -18.95
C LYS A 13 -16.42 -2.44 -19.98
N SER A 14 -15.58 -3.48 -20.01
CA SER A 14 -15.59 -4.52 -21.04
C SER A 14 -16.27 -5.80 -20.56
N GLN A 15 -17.41 -6.12 -21.19
CA GLN A 15 -18.16 -7.35 -20.89
C GLN A 15 -17.35 -8.63 -21.17
N PRO A 16 -16.62 -8.76 -22.30
CA PRO A 16 -15.79 -9.95 -22.54
C PRO A 16 -14.65 -10.13 -21.53
N VAL A 17 -14.00 -9.03 -21.12
CA VAL A 17 -12.93 -9.07 -20.09
C VAL A 17 -13.50 -9.54 -18.76
N MET A 18 -14.64 -8.97 -18.35
CA MET A 18 -15.32 -9.34 -17.12
C MET A 18 -15.83 -10.79 -17.16
N ALA A 19 -16.39 -11.22 -18.30
CA ALA A 19 -16.89 -12.58 -18.49
C ALA A 19 -15.78 -13.64 -18.43
N SER A 20 -14.63 -13.37 -19.05
CA SER A 20 -13.48 -14.28 -19.00
C SER A 20 -12.86 -14.33 -17.60
N PHE A 21 -12.65 -13.17 -16.98
CA PHE A 21 -12.11 -13.07 -15.62
C PHE A 21 -12.97 -13.81 -14.59
N LEU A 22 -14.29 -13.58 -14.56
CA LEU A 22 -15.19 -14.20 -13.57
C LEU A 22 -15.40 -15.70 -13.81
N ARG A 23 -15.07 -16.24 -14.99
CA ARG A 23 -15.15 -17.68 -15.28
C ARG A 23 -13.88 -18.45 -14.90
N ASP A 24 -12.77 -17.77 -14.60
CA ASP A 24 -11.56 -18.45 -14.12
C ASP A 24 -11.81 -19.08 -12.75
N ARG A 25 -11.51 -20.37 -12.60
CA ARG A 25 -11.71 -21.11 -11.35
C ARG A 25 -10.90 -20.53 -10.20
N ARG A 26 -9.69 -20.01 -10.47
CA ARG A 26 -8.86 -19.37 -9.43
C ARG A 26 -9.47 -18.07 -8.93
N VAL A 27 -10.17 -17.34 -9.81
CA VAL A 27 -10.92 -16.14 -9.41
C VAL A 27 -12.11 -16.51 -8.54
N GLN A 28 -12.76 -17.64 -8.82
CA GLN A 28 -13.90 -18.14 -8.04
C GLN A 28 -13.54 -18.68 -6.65
N GLU A 29 -12.25 -18.96 -6.40
CA GLU A 29 -11.74 -19.33 -5.07
C GLU A 29 -11.60 -18.12 -4.13
N ALA A 30 -11.59 -16.91 -4.67
CA ALA A 30 -11.45 -15.68 -3.88
C ALA A 30 -12.65 -15.47 -2.94
N SER A 31 -12.39 -14.82 -1.81
CA SER A 31 -13.45 -14.43 -0.85
C SER A 31 -14.17 -13.16 -1.31
N VAL A 32 -13.43 -12.22 -1.87
CA VAL A 32 -13.94 -10.92 -2.35
C VAL A 32 -13.26 -10.55 -3.68
N ILE A 33 -14.04 -10.02 -4.61
CA ILE A 33 -13.53 -9.45 -5.87
C ILE A 33 -13.96 -7.99 -5.94
N ALA A 34 -13.00 -7.08 -5.94
CA ALA A 34 -13.17 -5.63 -6.07
C ALA A 34 -12.97 -5.24 -7.54
N VAL A 35 -14.05 -4.86 -8.22
CA VAL A 35 -14.02 -4.47 -9.64
C VAL A 35 -14.08 -2.95 -9.76
N GLN A 36 -13.23 -2.39 -10.63
CA GLN A 36 -13.32 -1.01 -11.10
C GLN A 36 -13.79 -0.99 -12.56
N GLU A 37 -14.48 0.08 -12.93
CA GLU A 37 -15.14 0.27 -14.22
C GLU A 37 -15.94 -0.95 -14.70
N PRO A 38 -16.91 -1.45 -13.91
CA PRO A 38 -17.73 -2.57 -14.33
C PRO A 38 -18.48 -2.24 -15.63
N TRP A 39 -18.66 -3.25 -16.50
CA TRP A 39 -19.52 -3.11 -17.67
C TRP A 39 -20.97 -2.89 -17.23
N LYS A 40 -21.68 -1.90 -17.81
CA LYS A 40 -23.09 -1.63 -17.52
C LYS A 40 -23.99 -2.44 -18.46
N ASN A 41 -24.95 -3.16 -17.90
CA ASN A 41 -26.01 -3.76 -18.68
C ASN A 41 -26.92 -2.66 -19.28
N THR A 42 -27.18 -2.73 -20.58
CA THR A 42 -28.01 -1.74 -21.28
C THR A 42 -29.51 -1.92 -21.05
N LEU A 43 -29.93 -3.10 -20.59
CA LEU A 43 -31.35 -3.47 -20.41
C LEU A 43 -31.82 -3.34 -18.96
N SER A 44 -30.90 -3.29 -18.00
CA SER A 44 -31.24 -3.21 -16.56
C SER A 44 -30.12 -2.53 -15.79
N ASN A 45 -30.42 -1.96 -14.63
CA ASN A 45 -29.44 -1.25 -13.80
C ASN A 45 -28.53 -2.21 -13.02
N THR A 46 -27.70 -2.98 -13.75
CA THR A 46 -26.79 -3.99 -13.20
C THR A 46 -25.54 -4.15 -14.07
N THR A 47 -24.67 -5.08 -13.69
CA THR A 47 -23.47 -5.48 -14.42
C THR A 47 -23.49 -6.98 -14.76
N HIS A 48 -22.40 -7.50 -15.33
CA HIS A 48 -22.28 -8.90 -15.72
C HIS A 48 -22.08 -9.81 -14.49
N GLN A 49 -22.98 -10.76 -14.24
CA GLN A 49 -22.86 -11.69 -13.10
C GLN A 49 -23.05 -13.15 -13.55
N PRO A 50 -22.01 -13.78 -14.15
CA PRO A 50 -22.10 -15.18 -14.60
C PRO A 50 -21.97 -16.18 -13.44
N ILE A 51 -21.52 -15.74 -12.27
CA ILE A 51 -21.20 -16.57 -11.09
C ILE A 51 -22.18 -16.36 -9.93
N SER A 52 -23.46 -16.12 -10.23
CA SER A 52 -24.49 -15.82 -9.22
C SER A 52 -24.75 -16.97 -8.23
N SER A 53 -24.40 -18.21 -8.57
CA SER A 53 -24.46 -19.35 -7.66
C SER A 53 -23.39 -19.28 -6.56
N LEU A 54 -22.23 -18.69 -6.86
CA LEU A 54 -21.05 -18.65 -5.99
C LEU A 54 -20.87 -17.32 -5.28
N PHE A 55 -21.26 -16.21 -5.92
CA PHE A 55 -21.04 -14.85 -5.42
C PHE A 55 -22.34 -14.05 -5.38
N GLN A 56 -22.44 -13.21 -4.35
CA GLN A 56 -23.38 -12.11 -4.29
C GLN A 56 -22.76 -10.87 -4.92
N LEU A 57 -23.40 -10.32 -5.94
CA LEU A 57 -23.03 -9.03 -6.53
C LEU A 57 -23.53 -7.90 -5.63
N VAL A 58 -22.61 -7.00 -5.29
CA VAL A 58 -22.89 -5.74 -4.60
C VAL A 58 -22.63 -4.60 -5.58
N TYR A 59 -23.59 -4.38 -6.46
CA TYR A 59 -23.57 -3.32 -7.46
C TYR A 59 -24.32 -2.09 -6.93
N PRO A 60 -23.70 -0.90 -6.88
CA PRO A 60 -24.41 0.26 -6.37
C PRO A 60 -25.56 0.67 -7.28
N SER A 61 -26.74 0.83 -6.68
CA SER A 61 -27.85 1.54 -7.30
C SER A 61 -27.60 3.04 -7.18
N THR A 62 -27.02 3.64 -8.21
CA THR A 62 -26.83 5.10 -8.26
C THR A 62 -28.07 5.77 -8.84
N CYS A 63 -28.51 6.89 -8.25
CA CYS A 63 -29.54 7.76 -8.83
C CYS A 63 -29.02 8.61 -10.00
N LEU A 64 -27.74 8.44 -10.36
CA LEU A 64 -27.06 9.17 -11.42
C LEU A 64 -27.27 8.46 -12.76
N ASP A 65 -27.41 9.22 -13.84
CA ASP A 65 -27.50 8.70 -15.21
C ASP A 65 -26.29 7.85 -15.61
N GLU A 66 -25.17 8.05 -14.92
CA GLU A 66 -23.92 7.36 -15.19
C GLU A 66 -23.74 6.08 -14.33
N PRO A 67 -23.20 4.99 -14.92
CA PRO A 67 -22.96 3.76 -14.19
C PRO A 67 -21.95 3.94 -13.06
N PRO A 68 -22.08 3.20 -11.95
CA PRO A 68 -21.08 3.18 -10.90
C PRO A 68 -19.69 2.81 -11.43
N GLY A 69 -18.66 3.43 -10.85
CA GLY A 69 -17.27 3.14 -11.18
C GLY A 69 -16.71 1.91 -10.48
N VAL A 70 -17.43 1.35 -9.51
CA VAL A 70 -16.98 0.22 -8.70
C VAL A 70 -18.12 -0.75 -8.38
N CYS A 71 -17.79 -2.01 -8.18
CA CYS A 71 -18.66 -2.99 -7.52
C CYS A 71 -17.85 -4.08 -6.80
N PHE A 72 -18.51 -4.83 -5.91
CA PHE A 72 -17.94 -6.02 -5.30
C PHE A 72 -18.67 -7.30 -5.74
N TYR A 73 -17.94 -8.40 -5.81
CA TYR A 73 -18.49 -9.75 -5.72
C TYR A 73 -18.03 -10.35 -4.39
N VAL A 74 -18.98 -10.70 -3.53
CA VAL A 74 -18.70 -11.30 -2.22
C VAL A 74 -19.06 -12.78 -2.29
N SER A 75 -18.12 -13.64 -1.93
CA SER A 75 -18.32 -15.09 -1.95
C SER A 75 -19.45 -15.47 -0.99
N LYS A 76 -20.36 -16.36 -1.43
CA LYS A 76 -21.44 -16.89 -0.56
C LYS A 76 -20.94 -17.84 0.53
N ASN A 77 -19.65 -18.17 0.51
CA ASN A 77 -19.00 -18.87 1.61
C ASN A 77 -18.78 -17.96 2.83
N LEU A 78 -18.82 -16.64 2.66
CA LEU A 78 -18.86 -15.69 3.77
C LEU A 78 -20.28 -15.59 4.31
N TYR A 79 -20.44 -15.74 5.62
CA TYR A 79 -21.76 -15.70 6.22
C TYR A 79 -22.36 -14.29 6.05
N PRO A 80 -23.63 -14.14 5.59
CA PRO A 80 -24.22 -12.83 5.31
C PRO A 80 -24.25 -11.87 6.51
N GLY A 81 -24.22 -12.39 7.74
CA GLY A 81 -24.13 -11.56 8.96
C GLY A 81 -22.74 -11.05 9.29
N GLU A 82 -21.69 -11.55 8.63
CA GLU A 82 -20.28 -11.20 8.90
C GLU A 82 -19.78 -10.06 8.01
N TRP A 83 -20.61 -9.53 7.11
CA TRP A 83 -20.18 -8.44 6.24
C TRP A 83 -21.30 -7.46 5.91
N SER A 84 -20.90 -6.23 5.59
CA SER A 84 -21.81 -5.20 5.09
C SER A 84 -21.10 -4.29 4.10
N CYS A 85 -21.86 -3.67 3.19
CA CYS A 85 -21.30 -2.75 2.19
C CYS A 85 -21.90 -1.36 2.36
N THR A 86 -21.05 -0.35 2.28
CA THR A 86 -21.42 1.07 2.28
C THR A 86 -21.01 1.70 0.96
N LEU A 87 -21.94 2.39 0.30
CA LEU A 87 -21.63 3.25 -0.84
C LEU A 87 -21.25 4.64 -0.32
N VAL A 88 -20.01 5.07 -0.54
CA VAL A 88 -19.54 6.41 -0.17
C VAL A 88 -19.90 7.38 -1.28
N ASP A 89 -19.57 7.01 -2.52
CA ASP A 89 -20.03 7.68 -3.73
C ASP A 89 -20.08 6.70 -4.91
N ARG A 90 -20.37 7.20 -6.11
CA ARG A 90 -20.45 6.41 -7.35
C ARG A 90 -19.20 5.55 -7.63
N ASP A 91 -18.02 6.00 -7.20
CA ASP A 91 -16.72 5.40 -7.51
C ASP A 91 -15.97 4.90 -6.27
N TYR A 92 -16.66 4.85 -5.12
CA TYR A 92 -16.07 4.48 -3.86
C TYR A 92 -17.07 3.67 -3.02
N GLN A 93 -16.77 2.38 -2.86
CA GLN A 93 -17.47 1.46 -1.98
C GLN A 93 -16.57 0.95 -0.85
N ILE A 94 -17.16 0.67 0.30
CA ILE A 94 -16.46 0.06 1.44
C ILE A 94 -17.19 -1.22 1.83
N LEU A 95 -16.47 -2.34 1.82
CA LEU A 95 -16.91 -3.61 2.37
C LEU A 95 -16.32 -3.76 3.78
N LYS A 96 -17.18 -3.86 4.80
CA LYS A 96 -16.80 -4.26 6.14
C LYS A 96 -16.87 -5.78 6.23
N LEU A 97 -15.82 -6.40 6.76
CA LEU A 97 -15.72 -7.83 7.06
C LEU A 97 -15.44 -8.01 8.56
N GLN A 98 -16.22 -8.85 9.23
CA GLN A 98 -15.93 -9.28 10.59
C GLN A 98 -14.86 -10.38 10.55
N LYS A 99 -13.77 -10.22 11.30
CA LYS A 99 -12.61 -11.11 11.34
C LYS A 99 -12.33 -11.55 12.76
N ALA A 100 -12.20 -12.84 13.00
CA ALA A 100 -11.71 -13.35 14.28
C ALA A 100 -10.18 -13.20 14.33
N HIS A 101 -9.66 -12.59 15.38
CA HIS A 101 -8.26 -12.63 15.75
C HIS A 101 -7.88 -14.00 16.33
N VAL A 102 -6.58 -14.29 16.28
CA VAL A 102 -5.97 -15.52 16.80
C VAL A 102 -6.17 -15.67 18.32
N ASP A 103 -6.43 -14.58 19.04
CA ASP A 103 -6.72 -14.55 20.48
C ASP A 103 -8.21 -14.78 20.83
N GLY A 104 -9.07 -14.95 19.82
CA GLY A 104 -10.51 -15.16 20.00
C GLY A 104 -11.36 -13.88 19.98
N ASN A 105 -10.75 -12.69 19.88
CA ASN A 105 -11.49 -11.43 19.75
C ASN A 105 -11.90 -11.18 18.30
N TRP A 106 -13.07 -10.59 18.06
CA TRP A 106 -13.46 -10.15 16.72
C TRP A 106 -12.97 -8.73 16.46
N THR A 107 -12.45 -8.49 15.26
CA THR A 107 -12.15 -7.16 14.71
C THR A 107 -12.86 -6.96 13.39
N ASP A 108 -12.88 -5.72 12.92
CA ASP A 108 -13.38 -5.36 11.60
C ASP A 108 -12.21 -5.11 10.65
N LEU A 109 -12.35 -5.62 9.42
CA LEU A 109 -11.53 -5.26 8.28
C LEU A 109 -12.38 -4.46 7.29
N PHE A 110 -11.91 -3.29 6.89
CA PHE A 110 -12.56 -2.46 5.88
C PHE A 110 -11.80 -2.53 4.57
N VAL A 111 -12.45 -3.05 3.53
CA VAL A 111 -11.94 -3.10 2.15
C VAL A 111 -12.55 -1.93 1.37
N HIS A 112 -11.71 -0.97 1.02
CA HIS A 112 -12.06 0.20 0.23
C HIS A 112 -11.82 -0.11 -1.24
N ASN A 113 -12.88 -0.10 -2.07
CA ASN A 113 -12.78 -0.23 -3.52
C ASN A 113 -13.00 1.14 -4.16
N ILE A 114 -11.95 1.65 -4.81
CA ILE A 114 -11.87 3.01 -5.33
C ILE A 114 -11.62 2.99 -6.85
N TYR A 115 -12.36 3.82 -7.57
CA TYR A 115 -12.04 4.22 -8.93
C TYR A 115 -11.84 5.74 -8.96
N ASN A 116 -10.59 6.20 -8.84
CA ASN A 116 -10.31 7.62 -8.81
C ASN A 116 -10.42 8.22 -10.22
N ARG A 117 -11.46 9.02 -10.49
CA ARG A 117 -11.45 9.90 -11.67
C ARG A 117 -10.76 11.21 -11.30
N GLN A 118 -9.96 11.74 -12.21
CA GLN A 118 -9.28 13.03 -12.00
C GLN A 118 -10.28 14.11 -11.59
N GLY A 119 -9.93 14.87 -10.55
CA GLY A 119 -10.75 15.99 -10.06
C GLY A 119 -11.94 15.59 -9.19
N THR A 120 -12.07 14.33 -8.78
CA THR A 120 -13.17 13.89 -7.88
C THR A 120 -12.90 14.13 -6.39
N GLY A 121 -11.70 14.61 -6.03
CA GLY A 121 -11.32 14.83 -4.63
C GLY A 121 -11.25 13.53 -3.82
N MET A 122 -10.84 12.43 -4.47
CA MET A 122 -10.84 11.10 -3.87
C MET A 122 -9.96 10.99 -2.61
N PRO A 123 -8.77 11.63 -2.52
CA PRO A 123 -8.00 11.64 -1.27
C PRO A 123 -8.80 12.19 -0.08
N ASP A 124 -9.59 13.25 -0.26
CA ASP A 124 -10.36 13.85 0.83
C ASP A 124 -11.52 12.95 1.29
N LYS A 125 -12.21 12.30 0.33
CA LYS A 125 -13.22 11.29 0.64
C LYS A 125 -12.62 10.11 1.40
N LEU A 126 -11.47 9.63 0.95
CA LEU A 126 -10.73 8.57 1.64
C LEU A 126 -10.33 9.00 3.06
N ARG A 127 -9.78 10.21 3.22
CA ARG A 127 -9.44 10.79 4.52
C ARG A 127 -10.63 10.80 5.47
N GLN A 128 -11.79 11.24 5.00
CA GLN A 128 -13.02 11.27 5.79
C GLN A 128 -13.39 9.87 6.28
N GLU A 129 -13.36 8.87 5.41
CA GLU A 129 -13.72 7.50 5.77
C GLU A 129 -12.71 6.82 6.69
N LEU A 130 -11.42 7.04 6.49
CA LEU A 130 -10.38 6.56 7.41
C LEU A 130 -10.51 7.23 8.78
N SER A 131 -10.84 8.52 8.84
CA SER A 131 -10.94 9.26 10.11
C SER A 131 -12.09 8.79 11.01
N LYS A 132 -13.14 8.22 10.42
CA LYS A 132 -14.30 7.66 11.12
C LYS A 132 -13.97 6.35 11.86
N ARG A 133 -12.89 5.68 11.48
CA ARG A 133 -12.58 4.30 11.89
C ARG A 133 -11.11 4.21 12.27
N LYS A 134 -10.75 4.88 13.36
CA LYS A 134 -9.37 4.82 13.87
C LYS A 134 -9.13 3.44 14.48
N GLU A 135 -7.92 2.92 14.29
CA GLU A 135 -7.44 1.68 14.93
C GLU A 135 -8.06 0.36 14.42
N VAL A 136 -8.76 0.37 13.28
CA VAL A 136 -9.22 -0.85 12.61
C VAL A 136 -8.32 -1.21 11.41
N GLU A 137 -8.42 -2.45 10.92
CA GLU A 137 -7.66 -2.88 9.74
C GLU A 137 -8.32 -2.32 8.46
N HIS A 138 -7.48 -1.79 7.56
CA HIS A 138 -7.91 -1.27 6.27
C HIS A 138 -7.13 -1.94 5.14
N ILE A 139 -7.84 -2.28 4.07
CA ILE A 139 -7.27 -2.63 2.77
C ILE A 139 -7.84 -1.65 1.77
N ILE A 140 -6.97 -0.95 1.04
CA ILE A 140 -7.38 -0.03 -0.01
C ILE A 140 -6.96 -0.62 -1.35
N VAL A 141 -7.95 -0.90 -2.18
CA VAL A 141 -7.81 -1.46 -3.51
C VAL A 141 -8.50 -0.53 -4.49
N GLY A 142 -7.95 -0.41 -5.69
CA GLY A 142 -8.54 0.44 -6.69
C GLY A 142 -7.62 0.82 -7.82
N ASP A 143 -8.22 1.49 -8.79
CA ASP A 143 -7.50 2.24 -9.80
C ASP A 143 -7.46 3.70 -9.37
N PHE A 144 -6.27 4.15 -9.00
CA PHE A 144 -6.05 5.49 -8.47
C PHE A 144 -5.84 6.51 -9.60
N ASN A 145 -5.69 6.10 -10.87
CA ASN A 145 -5.38 6.99 -12.00
C ASN A 145 -4.38 8.11 -11.66
N ALA A 146 -3.41 7.81 -10.79
CA ALA A 146 -2.46 8.75 -10.25
C ALA A 146 -1.05 8.20 -10.43
N HIS A 147 -0.18 9.01 -11.00
CA HIS A 147 1.19 8.62 -11.26
C HIS A 147 2.10 9.07 -10.12
N HIS A 148 2.94 8.15 -9.65
CA HIS A 148 4.02 8.47 -8.73
C HIS A 148 5.17 7.47 -8.84
N PRO A 149 6.43 7.90 -8.71
CA PRO A 149 7.60 7.01 -8.74
C PRO A 149 7.59 5.86 -7.73
N VAL A 150 6.86 6.02 -6.62
CA VAL A 150 6.79 5.01 -5.53
C VAL A 150 6.12 3.72 -6.00
N TRP A 151 5.11 3.79 -6.87
CA TRP A 151 4.43 2.61 -7.40
C TRP A 151 4.63 2.43 -8.91
N GLY A 152 4.68 3.52 -9.68
CA GLY A 152 4.92 3.51 -11.13
C GLY A 152 6.38 3.30 -11.52
N GLY A 153 7.30 3.37 -10.55
CA GLY A 153 8.74 3.18 -10.77
C GLY A 153 9.48 4.44 -11.24
N PRO A 154 10.81 4.35 -11.39
CA PRO A 154 11.63 5.49 -11.82
C PRO A 154 11.20 6.02 -13.19
N GLY A 155 10.86 7.30 -13.28
CA GLY A 155 10.44 7.97 -14.52
C GLY A 155 8.94 8.24 -14.62
N ALA A 156 8.11 7.67 -13.73
CA ALA A 156 6.72 8.08 -13.62
C ALA A 156 6.63 9.54 -13.13
N PRO A 157 5.77 10.40 -13.71
CA PRO A 157 5.53 11.72 -13.17
C PRO A 157 4.97 11.60 -11.75
N ALA A 158 5.32 12.55 -10.88
CA ALA A 158 4.69 12.69 -9.57
C ALA A 158 3.59 13.73 -9.67
N GLU A 159 2.35 13.32 -9.45
CA GLU A 159 1.17 14.19 -9.52
C GLU A 159 0.75 14.66 -8.11
N ALA A 160 0.15 15.85 -8.00
CA ALA A 160 -0.25 16.39 -6.69
C ALA A 160 -1.21 15.45 -5.93
N GLU A 161 -2.18 14.85 -6.64
CA GLU A 161 -3.14 13.91 -6.05
C GLU A 161 -2.45 12.61 -5.57
N SER A 162 -1.38 12.20 -6.24
CA SER A 162 -0.59 11.04 -5.84
C SER A 162 0.15 11.26 -4.51
N GLU A 163 0.64 12.48 -4.28
CA GLU A 163 1.25 12.87 -3.01
C GLU A 163 0.21 12.90 -1.88
N ASP A 164 -1.02 13.32 -2.17
CA ASP A 164 -2.10 13.30 -1.18
C ASP A 164 -2.46 11.87 -0.74
N PHE A 165 -2.49 10.90 -1.67
CA PHE A 165 -2.64 9.48 -1.31
C PHE A 165 -1.47 8.96 -0.46
N LEU A 166 -0.24 9.34 -0.78
CA LEU A 166 0.95 8.96 0.00
C LEU A 166 0.98 9.57 1.40
N LEU A 167 0.53 10.82 1.52
CA LEU A 167 0.36 11.50 2.81
C LEU A 167 -0.66 10.78 3.68
N LEU A 168 -1.78 10.34 3.09
CA LEU A 168 -2.78 9.53 3.80
C LEU A 168 -2.22 8.17 4.20
N ALA A 169 -1.46 7.52 3.31
CA ALA A 169 -0.82 6.25 3.62
C ALA A 169 0.12 6.37 4.82
N ASP A 170 0.99 7.39 4.87
CA ASP A 170 1.85 7.59 6.03
C ASP A 170 1.04 7.94 7.29
N GLN A 171 0.06 8.84 7.18
CA GLN A 171 -0.76 9.32 8.31
C GLN A 171 -1.52 8.16 8.99
N TYR A 172 -2.08 7.25 8.19
CA TYR A 172 -2.83 6.09 8.67
C TYR A 172 -1.97 4.81 8.73
N LYS A 173 -0.64 4.95 8.60
CA LYS A 173 0.36 3.86 8.69
C LYS A 173 0.14 2.72 7.71
N LEU A 174 -0.51 2.97 6.59
CA LEU A 174 -0.77 1.99 5.54
C LEU A 174 0.55 1.59 4.86
N ASP A 175 0.65 0.31 4.52
CA ASP A 175 1.76 -0.24 3.76
C ASP A 175 1.35 -0.49 2.32
N LEU A 176 2.19 -0.08 1.38
CA LEU A 176 1.99 -0.39 -0.03
C LEU A 176 2.33 -1.87 -0.27
N LEU A 177 1.34 -2.66 -0.67
CA LEU A 177 1.50 -4.09 -0.92
C LEU A 177 1.98 -4.40 -2.35
N THR A 178 1.92 -3.44 -3.27
CA THR A 178 2.39 -3.62 -4.64
C THR A 178 3.91 -3.48 -4.72
N GLU A 179 4.55 -4.38 -5.46
CA GLU A 179 5.95 -4.20 -5.86
C GLU A 179 6.04 -3.01 -6.83
N ALA A 180 6.97 -2.09 -6.58
CA ALA A 180 7.19 -0.96 -7.47
C ALA A 180 7.58 -1.43 -8.89
N ALA A 181 7.11 -0.70 -9.91
CA ALA A 181 7.50 -0.87 -11.31
C ALA A 181 7.01 -2.15 -12.05
N ARG A 182 6.03 -2.90 -11.50
CA ARG A 182 5.27 -3.84 -12.33
C ARG A 182 4.13 -3.09 -13.05
N PRO A 183 4.15 -2.98 -14.39
CA PRO A 183 3.07 -2.32 -15.11
C PRO A 183 1.75 -3.04 -14.84
N THR A 184 0.79 -2.34 -14.25
CA THR A 184 -0.60 -2.81 -14.06
C THR A 184 -1.47 -2.52 -15.27
N TRP A 185 -0.90 -1.89 -16.31
CA TRP A 185 -1.56 -1.55 -17.56
C TRP A 185 -0.52 -1.53 -18.71
N GLU A 186 -0.85 -2.20 -19.82
CA GLU A 186 -0.13 -2.10 -21.09
C GLU A 186 -1.13 -1.75 -22.19
N ARG A 187 -0.87 -0.69 -22.94
CA ARG A 187 -1.54 -0.42 -24.22
C ARG A 187 -0.50 -0.47 -25.32
N GLY A 188 -0.79 -1.22 -26.37
CA GLY A 188 0.04 -1.32 -27.56
C GLY A 188 0.44 0.07 -28.08
N ASP A 189 1.73 0.14 -28.47
CA ASP A 189 2.39 1.20 -29.24
C ASP A 189 2.90 2.48 -28.53
N VAL A 190 3.27 2.40 -27.25
CA VAL A 190 4.30 3.31 -26.72
C VAL A 190 5.41 2.51 -26.05
N GLN A 191 6.39 2.10 -26.84
CA GLN A 191 7.69 1.71 -26.31
C GLN A 191 8.32 2.94 -25.64
N THR A 192 8.45 2.91 -24.31
CA THR A 192 9.44 3.77 -23.65
C THR A 192 10.79 3.10 -23.86
N PRO A 193 11.77 3.74 -24.52
CA PRO A 193 12.98 3.05 -24.96
C PRO A 193 13.82 2.57 -23.78
N LEU A 194 14.22 1.29 -23.85
CA LEU A 194 15.25 0.72 -22.99
C LEU A 194 16.61 1.35 -23.33
N LEU A 195 17.21 1.95 -22.29
CA LEU A 195 18.65 2.13 -22.04
C LEU A 195 19.46 3.06 -22.97
N LYS A 196 19.93 4.15 -22.37
CA LYS A 196 21.33 4.25 -21.93
C LYS A 196 21.45 5.25 -20.78
N ALA A 197 21.96 4.79 -19.64
CA ALA A 197 22.55 5.71 -18.66
C ALA A 197 23.97 6.07 -19.13
N PRO A 198 24.30 7.36 -19.20
CA PRO A 198 25.59 7.76 -18.65
C PRO A 198 25.47 8.96 -17.72
N GLU A 199 26.00 8.73 -16.52
CA GLU A 199 26.60 9.62 -15.54
C GLU A 199 26.22 11.11 -15.50
N ARG A 200 25.74 11.54 -14.31
CA ARG A 200 26.51 12.45 -13.45
C ARG A 200 26.09 12.32 -11.99
N ARG A 201 27.12 12.24 -11.13
CA ARG A 201 27.09 12.18 -9.68
C ARG A 201 26.43 13.43 -9.09
N ASN A 202 25.48 13.25 -8.18
CA ASN A 202 25.12 14.25 -7.17
C ASN A 202 24.93 13.55 -5.82
N TRP A 203 25.88 13.79 -4.89
CA TRP A 203 26.13 12.97 -3.70
C TRP A 203 25.29 13.35 -2.46
N SER A 204 24.16 14.03 -2.59
CA SER A 204 23.37 14.47 -1.41
C SER A 204 22.08 13.69 -1.15
N ALA A 205 21.51 13.03 -2.17
CA ALA A 205 20.23 12.30 -2.06
C ALA A 205 20.39 10.76 -1.98
N MET A 206 21.57 10.24 -2.31
CA MET A 206 21.83 8.79 -2.34
C MET A 206 22.17 8.21 -0.96
N ASP A 207 22.56 9.06 0.00
CA ASP A 207 22.91 8.63 1.36
C ASP A 207 21.72 8.04 2.11
N ASP A 208 20.52 8.61 2.01
CA ASP A 208 19.35 8.07 2.73
C ASP A 208 18.89 6.73 2.14
N LYS A 209 19.00 6.52 0.81
CA LYS A 209 18.63 5.26 0.15
C LYS A 209 19.65 4.16 0.42
N ILE A 210 20.95 4.47 0.27
CA ILE A 210 22.05 3.54 0.57
C ILE A 210 22.05 3.20 2.06
N LEU A 211 21.82 4.18 2.95
CA LEU A 211 21.72 3.93 4.39
C LEU A 211 20.48 3.10 4.73
N THR A 212 19.33 3.31 4.07
CA THR A 212 18.12 2.50 4.27
C THR A 212 18.35 1.06 3.81
N GLU A 213 18.86 0.84 2.59
CA GLU A 213 19.17 -0.48 2.06
C GLU A 213 20.28 -1.19 2.86
N PHE A 214 21.29 -0.45 3.32
CA PHE A 214 22.36 -0.96 4.17
C PHE A 214 21.84 -1.37 5.56
N ILE A 215 20.95 -0.57 6.15
CA ILE A 215 20.29 -0.88 7.42
C ILE A 215 19.41 -2.12 7.28
N GLU A 216 18.58 -2.17 6.23
CA GLU A 216 17.70 -3.30 5.93
C GLU A 216 18.48 -4.61 5.76
N LYS A 217 19.65 -4.53 5.10
CA LYS A 217 20.49 -5.70 4.81
C LYS A 217 21.41 -6.13 5.96
N HIS A 218 21.88 -5.21 6.82
CA HIS A 218 22.97 -5.52 7.79
C HIS A 218 22.66 -5.27 9.27
N VAL A 219 21.60 -4.54 9.61
CA VAL A 219 21.25 -4.23 11.02
C VAL A 219 20.08 -5.09 11.50
N ILE A 220 19.23 -5.53 10.57
CA ILE A 220 18.01 -6.30 10.83
C ILE A 220 18.32 -7.81 10.77
N SER A 221 19.22 -8.29 11.64
CA SER A 221 19.32 -9.72 11.92
C SER A 221 18.63 -10.04 13.24
N ARG A 222 17.37 -10.51 13.13
CA ARG A 222 16.64 -11.37 14.09
C ARG A 222 16.14 -10.79 15.43
N ASP A 223 15.80 -9.51 15.53
CA ASP A 223 15.05 -8.99 16.71
C ASP A 223 13.80 -8.20 16.27
N LEU A 224 12.64 -8.88 16.32
CA LEU A 224 11.34 -8.36 15.90
C LEU A 224 10.90 -7.10 16.70
N THR A 225 11.35 -6.97 17.95
CA THR A 225 10.99 -5.84 18.83
C THR A 225 11.63 -4.52 18.42
N SER A 226 12.78 -4.58 17.73
CA SER A 226 13.52 -3.41 17.24
C SER A 226 13.02 -2.86 15.89
N ARG A 227 12.17 -3.63 15.19
CA ARG A 227 11.68 -3.34 13.83
C ARG A 227 10.59 -2.27 13.81
N GLN A 228 9.64 -2.32 14.75
CA GLN A 228 8.49 -1.41 14.78
C GLN A 228 8.90 0.07 14.98
N PRO A 229 9.77 0.44 15.94
CA PRO A 229 10.13 1.85 16.15
C PRO A 229 10.87 2.48 14.97
N ALA A 230 11.71 1.70 14.26
CA ALA A 230 12.49 2.18 13.13
C ALA A 230 11.61 2.41 11.89
N THR A 231 10.69 1.49 11.59
CA THR A 231 9.73 1.65 10.49
C THR A 231 8.82 2.86 10.70
N GLU A 232 8.31 3.02 11.93
CA GLU A 232 7.47 4.17 12.30
C GLU A 232 8.24 5.49 12.15
N ALA A 233 9.48 5.56 12.64
CA ALA A 233 10.32 6.76 12.48
C ALA A 233 10.58 7.11 11.01
N VAL A 234 10.77 6.12 10.14
CA VAL A 234 10.91 6.33 8.70
C VAL A 234 9.61 6.87 8.08
N LYS A 235 8.45 6.28 8.42
CA LYS A 235 7.14 6.76 7.96
C LYS A 235 6.89 8.21 8.40
N THR A 236 7.15 8.54 9.67
CA THR A 236 7.01 9.92 10.19
C THR A 236 7.90 10.92 9.46
N VAL A 237 9.16 10.57 9.17
CA VAL A 237 10.07 11.46 8.43
C VAL A 237 9.60 11.68 7.00
N ARG A 238 9.11 10.63 6.32
CA ARG A 238 8.56 10.73 4.96
C ARG A 238 7.32 11.63 4.95
N TYR A 239 6.39 11.42 5.88
CA TYR A 239 5.19 12.23 6.04
C TYR A 239 5.53 13.72 6.19
N LEU A 240 6.39 14.05 7.16
CA LEU A 240 6.74 15.45 7.45
C LEU A 240 7.54 16.08 6.31
N ARG A 241 8.37 15.32 5.60
CA ARG A 241 9.08 15.81 4.41
C ARG A 241 8.11 16.15 3.28
N ARG A 242 7.13 15.27 3.00
CA ARG A 242 6.10 15.49 1.99
C ARG A 242 5.23 16.70 2.34
N GLN A 243 4.80 16.80 3.61
CA GLN A 243 4.06 17.96 4.13
C GLN A 243 4.81 19.26 3.89
N TRP A 244 6.07 19.36 4.34
CA TRP A 244 6.91 20.54 4.14
C TRP A 244 7.15 20.87 2.65
N THR A 245 7.40 19.86 1.82
CA THR A 245 7.62 20.05 0.38
C THR A 245 6.37 20.64 -0.30
N ARG A 246 5.18 20.36 0.25
CA ARG A 246 3.91 20.89 -0.27
C ARG A 246 3.61 22.28 0.28
N SER A 247 3.68 22.46 1.60
CA SER A 247 3.29 23.72 2.26
C SER A 247 4.35 24.82 2.12
N HIS A 248 5.63 24.44 1.98
CA HIS A 248 6.78 25.33 2.15
C HIS A 248 6.75 26.12 3.48
N ASP A 249 6.01 25.62 4.47
CA ASP A 249 5.81 26.31 5.73
C ASP A 249 7.01 26.11 6.69
N PRO A 250 7.51 27.17 7.35
CA PRO A 250 8.63 27.07 8.28
C PRO A 250 8.40 26.14 9.48
N LEU A 251 7.17 26.01 9.98
CA LEU A 251 6.85 25.11 11.09
C LEU A 251 6.92 23.64 10.65
N ASP A 252 6.46 23.34 9.42
CA ASP A 252 6.59 22.00 8.84
C ASP A 252 8.06 21.64 8.56
N GLU A 253 8.90 22.61 8.15
CA GLU A 253 10.34 22.40 8.01
C GLU A 253 10.98 22.02 9.35
N LEU A 254 10.63 22.72 10.43
CA LEU A 254 11.13 22.45 11.77
C LEU A 254 10.73 21.05 12.24
N ARG A 255 9.46 20.67 12.05
CA ARG A 255 8.94 19.34 12.39
C ARG A 255 9.68 18.25 11.62
N TYR A 256 9.86 18.43 10.32
CA TYR A 256 10.63 17.51 9.48
C TYR A 256 12.07 17.36 9.97
N LYS A 257 12.78 18.48 10.21
CA LYS A 257 14.17 18.47 10.72
C LYS A 257 14.27 17.73 12.06
N GLN A 258 13.32 17.97 12.97
CA GLN A 258 13.27 17.30 14.26
C GLN A 258 13.08 15.79 14.11
N ALA A 259 12.05 15.36 13.37
CA ALA A 259 11.81 13.94 13.15
C ALA A 259 12.97 13.24 12.44
N ARG A 260 13.64 13.91 11.49
CA ARG A 260 14.84 13.39 10.83
C ARG A 260 15.98 13.17 11.82
N ASN A 261 16.19 14.12 12.73
CA ASN A 261 17.21 14.00 13.77
C ASN A 261 16.88 12.88 14.76
N ASP A 262 15.61 12.74 15.14
CA ASP A 262 15.14 11.67 16.02
C ASP A 262 15.26 10.29 15.37
N LYS A 263 14.90 10.15 14.07
CA LYS A 263 15.14 8.96 13.25
C LYS A 263 16.64 8.60 13.28
N ASN A 264 17.50 9.57 13.01
CA ASN A 264 18.96 9.35 12.98
C ASN A 264 19.49 8.93 14.36
N ARG A 265 18.98 9.52 15.45
CA ARG A 265 19.35 9.16 16.82
C ARG A 265 18.89 7.74 17.15
N LEU A 266 17.66 7.37 16.78
CA LEU A 266 17.12 6.03 16.95
C LEU A 266 17.98 4.99 16.22
N ILE A 267 18.29 5.24 14.94
CA ILE A 267 19.14 4.37 14.11
C ILE A 267 20.53 4.21 14.73
N LYS A 268 21.20 5.31 15.07
CA LYS A 268 22.52 5.29 15.73
C LYS A 268 22.48 4.54 17.06
N GLY A 269 21.42 4.73 17.84
CA GLY A 269 21.20 4.04 19.11
C GLY A 269 21.02 2.53 18.93
N THR A 270 20.21 2.12 17.95
CA THR A 270 19.98 0.71 17.61
C THR A 270 21.24 0.04 17.09
N LEU A 271 21.97 0.69 16.16
CA LEU A 271 23.27 0.24 15.67
C LEU A 271 24.28 0.06 16.80
N SER A 272 24.37 1.02 17.72
CA SER A 272 25.27 0.96 18.87
C SER A 272 24.91 -0.18 19.83
N LYS A 273 23.61 -0.40 20.08
CA LYS A 273 23.13 -1.53 20.92
C LYS A 273 23.43 -2.88 20.25
N ALA A 274 23.19 -2.99 18.94
CA ALA A 274 23.49 -4.20 18.17
C ALA A 274 25.00 -4.50 18.16
N HIS A 275 25.82 -3.47 17.96
CA HIS A 275 27.28 -3.59 18.05
C HIS A 275 27.73 -4.04 19.44
N ARG A 276 27.23 -3.43 20.53
CA ARG A 276 27.53 -3.85 21.90
C ARG A 276 27.14 -5.31 22.17
N LYS A 277 25.94 -5.74 21.76
CA LYS A 277 25.50 -7.14 21.88
C LYS A 277 26.44 -8.09 21.11
N ARG A 278 26.87 -7.69 19.90
CA ARG A 278 27.82 -8.47 19.08
C ARG A 278 29.18 -8.57 19.76
N VAL A 279 29.71 -7.46 20.29
CA VAL A 279 30.97 -7.43 21.04
C VAL A 279 30.88 -8.33 22.28
N GLN A 280 29.80 -8.22 23.06
CA GLN A 280 29.58 -9.05 24.25
C GLN A 280 29.55 -10.54 23.90
N LYS A 281 28.78 -10.94 22.89
CA LYS A 281 28.74 -12.33 22.41
C LYS A 281 30.12 -12.83 21.96
N VAL A 282 30.88 -11.97 21.29
CA VAL A 282 32.24 -12.29 20.83
C VAL A 282 33.24 -12.40 22.00
N MET A 283 33.06 -11.62 23.06
CA MET A 283 33.85 -11.75 24.30
C MET A 283 33.54 -13.05 25.05
N GLU A 284 32.28 -13.49 25.04
CA GLU A 284 31.85 -14.78 25.60
C GLU A 284 32.42 -15.99 24.84
N GLU A 285 32.70 -15.86 23.54
CA GLU A 285 33.32 -16.90 22.69
C GLU A 285 34.87 -17.00 22.85
N GLY A 286 35.48 -16.19 23.72
CA GLY A 286 36.90 -16.24 24.04
C GLY A 286 37.84 -15.68 22.94
N PRO A 287 39.17 -15.91 23.03
CA PRO A 287 40.17 -15.25 22.19
C PRO A 287 39.96 -15.41 20.68
N ARG A 288 39.36 -16.52 20.23
CA ARG A 288 39.05 -16.78 18.81
C ARG A 288 37.92 -15.90 18.26
N GLY A 289 37.00 -15.45 19.11
CA GLY A 289 35.92 -14.55 18.72
C GLY A 289 36.43 -13.16 18.35
N MET A 290 37.35 -12.59 19.14
CA MET A 290 37.84 -11.22 18.96
C MET A 290 38.51 -11.00 17.60
N TRP A 291 39.18 -12.01 17.05
CA TRP A 291 39.81 -11.96 15.71
C TRP A 291 38.80 -11.79 14.57
N ARG A 292 37.53 -12.17 14.74
CA ARG A 292 36.47 -12.01 13.72
C ARG A 292 35.94 -10.57 13.63
N LEU A 293 36.05 -9.77 14.71
CA LEU A 293 35.63 -8.36 14.71
C LEU A 293 36.60 -7.47 13.92
N ALA A 294 37.90 -7.78 13.92
CA ALA A 294 38.93 -7.00 13.24
C ALA A 294 38.85 -7.07 11.69
N LYS A 295 38.26 -8.13 11.14
CA LYS A 295 38.17 -8.33 9.67
C LYS A 295 37.07 -7.51 8.98
N VAL A 296 36.08 -6.98 9.70
CA VAL A 296 34.94 -6.25 9.10
C VAL A 296 35.27 -4.78 8.81
N GLY A 297 36.37 -4.25 9.37
CA GLY A 297 36.81 -2.87 9.15
C GLY A 297 37.90 -2.69 8.09
N ALA A 298 38.33 -3.77 7.44
CA ALA A 298 39.40 -3.71 6.45
C ALA A 298 39.08 -4.65 5.29
N GLU A 299 38.40 -4.15 4.27
CA GLU A 299 38.56 -4.62 2.89
C GLU A 299 38.56 -3.39 1.95
N PRO A 300 39.32 -3.47 0.84
CA PRO A 300 39.89 -2.33 0.09
C PRO A 300 38.90 -1.43 -0.66
#